data_AF-K1AIB2-F1
#
_entry.id   AF-K1AIB2-F1
#
_cell.length_a   1.000
_cell.length_b   1.000
_cell.length_c   1.000
_cell.angle_alpha   90.00
_cell.angle_beta   90.00
_cell.angle_gamma   90.00
#
_symmetry.space_group_name_H-M   'P 1'
#
loop_
_entity.id
_entity.type
_entity.pdbx_description
1 polymer ?
#
loop_
_entity_poly.entity_id
_entity_poly.type
_entity_poly.pdbx_seq_one_letter_code
_entity_poly.pdbx_strand_id
1 'polypeptide(L)'
;LFSAADGYLGITIIFGAFAFFWFVGIHGPSIVEPAIAAITYANAEVNLNLLQQGMHADKILTSGTQMFIVTMGGTGATLVVPFMFMWLTKSKRNRAIGRASVVPTFFGVNEPILFGAPLVLNPIFFIPFIFAPIANVWIFKFFIETLGMNSFTANLPWTTPGPLGIVLGTNFQFLSFVLAALLILVDVAIYYPFLKVYDEQILEEERSGKANDELKEKVAANFNTAKADAILEKAGVEAAQNTITEETNVLVLCAGGGTSGLLANALNKAAAEYKVPVKAAAGGYGAHREMLPEFDLVILAPQVASNFEDMKAETDKLGIKLAKTEGGQYIKLTRDGKGALAFVQEQFEE
;
A
#
# COMPACT_ATOMS: atom_id res chain seq x y z
N LEU A 1 23.93 22.81 -2.02
CA LEU A 1 22.53 22.36 -1.86
C LEU A 1 22.44 21.06 -1.07
N PHE A 2 23.14 19.98 -1.47
CA PHE A 2 22.95 18.64 -0.88
C PHE A 2 23.55 18.42 0.52
N SER A 3 24.57 19.18 0.94
CA SER A 3 25.09 19.07 2.34
C SER A 3 24.03 19.43 3.40
N ALA A 4 23.07 20.30 3.09
CA ALA A 4 21.95 20.60 3.98
C ALA A 4 20.90 19.47 4.01
N ALA A 5 20.78 18.72 2.91
CA ALA A 5 19.87 17.59 2.78
C ALA A 5 20.34 16.37 3.60
N ASP A 6 21.65 16.19 3.75
CA ASP A 6 22.25 15.09 4.53
C ASP A 6 22.23 15.32 6.06
N GLY A 7 21.89 16.54 6.49
CA GLY A 7 21.70 16.87 7.90
C GLY A 7 20.43 16.22 8.46
N TYR A 8 20.34 16.08 9.79
CA TYR A 8 19.17 15.52 10.47
C TYR A 8 17.86 16.21 10.05
N LEU A 9 17.86 17.54 9.90
CA LEU A 9 16.68 18.26 9.42
C LEU A 9 16.33 17.92 7.96
N GLY A 10 17.33 17.84 7.08
CA GLY A 10 17.12 17.53 5.66
C GLY A 10 16.51 16.15 5.46
N ILE A 11 17.12 15.12 6.06
CA ILE A 11 16.61 13.74 5.97
C ILE A 11 15.22 13.60 6.62
N THR A 12 14.94 14.38 7.68
CA THR A 12 13.61 14.42 8.30
C THR A 12 12.56 14.97 7.36
N ILE A 13 12.85 16.08 6.67
CA ILE A 13 11.91 16.68 5.73
C ILE A 13 11.68 15.75 4.53
N ILE A 14 12.76 15.20 3.96
CA ILE A 14 12.70 14.30 2.80
C ILE A 14 11.88 13.06 3.14
N PHE A 15 12.30 12.30 4.15
CA PHE A 15 11.69 11.01 4.45
C PHE A 15 10.39 11.11 5.26
N GLY A 16 10.23 12.18 6.03
CA GLY A 16 8.93 12.54 6.60
C GLY A 16 7.89 12.85 5.52
N ALA A 17 8.29 13.46 4.39
CA ALA A 17 7.38 13.71 3.29
C ALA A 17 6.88 12.43 2.61
N PHE A 18 7.73 11.39 2.47
CA PHE A 18 7.30 10.08 1.97
C PHE A 18 6.11 9.55 2.78
N ALA A 19 6.28 9.51 4.11
CA ALA A 19 5.25 9.01 5.01
C ALA A 19 4.03 9.95 5.05
N PHE A 20 4.24 11.26 5.06
CA PHE A 20 3.15 12.24 5.11
C PHE A 20 2.24 12.15 3.88
N PHE A 21 2.80 12.18 2.67
CA PHE A 21 2.02 12.06 1.45
C PHE A 21 1.24 10.75 1.43
N TRP A 22 1.88 9.66 1.86
CA TRP A 22 1.20 8.38 1.86
C TRP A 22 0.10 8.26 2.89
N PHE A 23 0.31 8.87 4.07
CA PHE A 23 -0.72 8.98 5.08
C PHE A 23 -1.96 9.73 4.59
N VAL A 24 -1.80 10.78 3.79
CA VAL A 24 -2.92 11.53 3.20
C VAL A 24 -3.48 10.90 1.92
N GLY A 25 -3.02 9.70 1.54
CA GLY A 25 -3.54 8.91 0.42
C GLY A 25 -2.84 9.14 -0.93
N ILE A 26 -1.70 9.84 -0.95
CA ILE A 26 -0.94 10.15 -2.17
C ILE A 26 0.37 9.36 -2.20
N HIS A 27 0.61 8.64 -3.30
CA HIS A 27 1.89 8.13 -3.85
C HIS A 27 3.22 8.51 -3.17
N GLY A 28 3.48 8.29 -1.87
CA GLY A 28 4.56 9.01 -1.17
C GLY A 28 5.92 8.98 -1.89
N PRO A 29 6.44 7.77 -2.17
CA PRO A 29 7.63 7.61 -3.01
C PRO A 29 7.51 8.25 -4.41
N SER A 30 6.37 8.15 -5.07
CA SER A 30 6.17 8.71 -6.42
C SER A 30 6.21 10.23 -6.46
N ILE A 31 5.95 10.91 -5.33
CA ILE A 31 6.03 12.37 -5.23
C ILE A 31 7.47 12.81 -4.94
N VAL A 32 8.16 12.11 -4.03
CA VAL A 32 9.44 12.59 -3.49
C VAL A 32 10.65 12.01 -4.25
N GLU A 33 10.59 10.76 -4.69
CA GLU A 33 11.69 10.10 -5.42
C GLU A 33 12.17 10.89 -6.63
N PRO A 34 11.32 11.44 -7.53
CA PRO A 34 11.79 12.18 -8.70
C PRO A 34 12.72 13.36 -8.34
N ALA A 35 12.55 13.94 -7.15
CA ALA A 35 13.37 15.05 -6.68
C ALA A 35 14.74 14.61 -6.12
N ILE A 36 14.87 13.36 -5.65
CA ILE A 36 16.08 12.87 -4.97
C ILE A 36 16.78 11.70 -5.70
N ALA A 37 16.16 11.10 -6.71
CA ALA A 37 16.65 9.87 -7.34
C ALA A 37 18.10 10.03 -7.83
N ALA A 38 18.37 11.09 -8.60
CA ALA A 38 19.70 11.33 -9.16
C ALA A 38 20.79 11.40 -8.07
N ILE A 39 20.55 12.11 -6.97
CA ILE A 39 21.53 12.24 -5.88
C ILE A 39 21.67 10.92 -5.10
N THR A 40 20.57 10.19 -4.87
CA THR A 40 20.62 8.93 -4.13
C THR A 40 21.43 7.84 -4.82
N TYR A 41 21.36 7.74 -6.15
CA TYR A 41 22.18 6.79 -6.91
C TYR A 41 23.64 7.24 -7.01
N ALA A 42 23.88 8.53 -7.26
CA ALA A 42 25.23 9.08 -7.29
C ALA A 42 25.97 8.88 -5.95
N ASN A 43 25.27 9.08 -4.82
CA ASN A 43 25.85 8.89 -3.50
C ASN A 43 26.20 7.43 -3.19
N ALA A 44 25.42 6.46 -3.68
CA ALA A 44 25.76 5.04 -3.54
C ALA A 44 27.05 4.68 -4.29
N GLU A 45 27.25 5.26 -5.48
CA GLU A 45 28.49 5.11 -6.26
C GLU A 45 29.68 5.81 -5.57
N VAL A 46 29.48 7.01 -5.03
CA VAL A 46 30.50 7.70 -4.22
C VAL A 46 30.94 6.83 -3.03
N ASN A 47 29.98 6.26 -2.30
CA ASN A 47 30.26 5.35 -1.19
C ASN A 47 31.06 4.12 -1.62
N LEU A 48 30.71 3.51 -2.76
CA LEU A 48 31.45 2.38 -3.30
C LEU A 48 32.91 2.75 -3.61
N ASN A 49 33.14 3.91 -4.24
CA ASN A 49 34.48 4.39 -4.56
C ASN A 49 35.30 4.71 -3.29
N LEU A 50 34.69 5.32 -2.27
CA LEU A 50 35.34 5.55 -0.98
C LEU A 50 35.78 4.24 -0.34
N LEU A 51 34.90 3.24 -0.32
CA LEU A 51 35.19 1.94 0.27
C LEU A 51 36.32 1.21 -0.47
N GLN A 52 36.34 1.26 -1.80
CA GLN A 52 37.43 0.69 -2.62
C GLN A 52 38.79 1.33 -2.35
N GLN A 53 38.81 2.60 -1.93
CA GLN A 53 40.02 3.32 -1.54
C GLN A 53 40.39 3.11 -0.07
N GLY A 54 39.66 2.25 0.66
CA GLY A 54 39.86 2.02 2.09
C GLY A 54 39.40 3.19 2.97
N MET A 55 38.56 4.08 2.44
CA MET A 55 37.98 5.21 3.16
C MET A 55 36.58 4.89 3.68
N HIS A 56 36.11 5.71 4.62
CA HIS A 56 34.79 5.61 5.22
C HIS A 56 33.70 6.06 4.24
N ALA A 57 32.73 5.19 3.96
CA ALA A 57 31.58 5.51 3.11
C ALA A 57 30.51 6.23 3.96
N ASP A 58 30.44 7.54 3.82
CA ASP A 58 29.71 8.43 4.74
C ASP A 58 28.41 9.01 4.15
N LYS A 59 28.12 8.80 2.87
CA LYS A 59 26.93 9.38 2.25
C LYS A 59 25.69 8.64 2.72
N ILE A 60 24.82 9.36 3.42
CA ILE A 60 23.60 8.78 4.03
C ILE A 60 22.45 8.77 3.04
N LEU A 61 22.29 9.82 2.22
CA LEU A 61 21.20 9.90 1.25
C LEU A 61 21.50 8.99 0.05
N THR A 62 21.13 7.72 0.16
CA THR A 62 21.30 6.69 -0.87
C THR A 62 19.97 6.01 -1.16
N SER A 63 19.90 5.29 -2.29
CA SER A 63 18.75 4.44 -2.65
C SER A 63 18.45 3.40 -1.56
N GLY A 64 19.48 2.74 -1.03
CA GLY A 64 19.37 1.75 0.03
C GLY A 64 18.83 2.33 1.35
N THR A 65 19.19 3.56 1.69
CA THR A 65 18.64 4.27 2.85
C THR A 65 17.14 4.45 2.72
N GLN A 66 16.68 4.87 1.54
CA GLN A 66 15.25 4.98 1.30
C GLN A 66 14.58 3.61 1.42
N MET A 67 15.05 2.62 0.65
CA MET A 67 14.38 1.33 0.50
C MET A 67 14.38 0.47 1.77
N PHE A 68 15.48 0.43 2.50
CA PHE A 68 15.70 -0.56 3.58
C PHE A 68 15.73 0.03 4.99
N ILE A 69 15.88 1.34 5.14
CA ILE A 69 15.84 2.02 6.44
C ILE A 69 14.50 2.74 6.63
N VAL A 70 14.16 3.62 5.67
CA VAL A 70 13.01 4.52 5.77
C VAL A 70 11.71 3.80 5.42
N THR A 71 11.70 3.07 4.31
CA THR A 71 10.54 2.30 3.84
C THR A 71 10.68 0.82 4.15
N MET A 72 11.24 0.49 5.33
CA MET A 72 11.45 -0.90 5.72
C MET A 72 10.10 -1.64 5.82
N GLY A 73 9.89 -2.59 4.91
CA GLY A 73 8.60 -3.29 4.75
C GLY A 73 7.48 -2.40 4.20
N GLY A 74 7.82 -1.37 3.42
CA GLY A 74 6.92 -0.41 2.82
C GLY A 74 6.96 0.97 3.48
N THR A 75 6.25 1.94 2.89
CA THR A 75 6.21 3.32 3.39
C THR A 75 5.64 3.38 4.81
N GLY A 76 6.33 4.09 5.70
CA GLY A 76 5.99 4.17 7.12
C GLY A 76 6.79 3.20 8.01
N ALA A 77 7.79 2.50 7.48
CA ALA A 77 8.56 1.49 8.20
C ALA A 77 7.65 0.39 8.78
N THR A 78 6.73 -0.11 7.97
CA THR A 78 5.63 -0.97 8.42
C THR A 78 5.98 -2.44 8.53
N LEU A 79 7.24 -2.85 8.30
CA LEU A 79 7.64 -4.27 8.29
C LEU A 79 7.04 -5.06 9.46
N VAL A 80 7.14 -4.52 10.67
CA VAL A 80 6.71 -5.17 11.91
C VAL A 80 5.20 -5.13 12.15
N VAL A 81 4.48 -4.22 11.48
CA VAL A 81 3.07 -3.96 11.77
C VAL A 81 2.18 -5.17 11.47
N PRO A 82 2.24 -5.81 10.29
CA PRO A 82 1.46 -7.03 10.03
C PRO A 82 1.76 -8.17 11.01
N PHE A 83 3.00 -8.32 11.45
CA PHE A 83 3.38 -9.32 12.44
C PHE A 83 2.76 -9.03 13.81
N MET A 84 2.79 -7.77 14.24
CA MET A 84 2.09 -7.35 15.46
C MET A 84 0.56 -7.54 15.33
N PHE A 85 -0.02 -7.22 14.17
CA PHE A 85 -1.42 -7.52 13.89
C PHE A 85 -1.71 -9.02 13.98
N MET A 86 -0.86 -9.87 13.41
CA MET A 86 -1.03 -11.31 13.42
C MET A 86 -0.92 -11.94 14.81
N TRP A 87 0.01 -11.46 15.65
CA TRP A 87 0.36 -12.12 16.91
C TRP A 87 -0.14 -11.40 18.17
N LEU A 88 -0.17 -10.07 18.17
CA LEU A 88 -0.42 -9.28 19.39
C LEU A 88 -1.86 -8.78 19.51
N THR A 89 -2.60 -8.69 18.39
CA THR A 89 -3.98 -8.22 18.42
C THR A 89 -4.96 -9.27 18.96
N LYS A 90 -6.02 -8.79 19.60
CA LYS A 90 -7.13 -9.58 20.14
C LYS A 90 -8.31 -9.66 19.17
N SER A 91 -8.54 -8.61 18.38
CA SER A 91 -9.60 -8.59 17.36
C SER A 91 -9.40 -9.69 16.33
N LYS A 92 -10.50 -10.36 15.95
CA LYS A 92 -10.47 -11.37 14.88
C LYS A 92 -10.18 -10.73 13.53
N ARG A 93 -10.77 -9.55 13.27
CA ARG A 93 -10.54 -8.75 12.06
C ARG A 93 -9.06 -8.38 11.91
N ASN A 94 -8.46 -7.81 12.95
CA ASN A 94 -7.07 -7.36 12.91
C ASN A 94 -6.10 -8.52 12.73
N ARG A 95 -6.30 -9.67 13.39
CA ARG A 95 -5.48 -10.86 13.14
C ARG A 95 -5.56 -11.36 11.70
N ALA A 96 -6.76 -11.36 11.12
CA ALA A 96 -6.96 -11.80 9.74
C ALA A 96 -6.22 -10.88 8.76
N ILE A 97 -6.33 -9.56 8.95
CA ILE A 97 -5.60 -8.56 8.15
C ILE A 97 -4.09 -8.76 8.30
N GLY A 98 -3.58 -8.93 9.52
CA GLY A 98 -2.16 -9.17 9.78
C GLY A 98 -1.65 -10.38 9.00
N ARG A 99 -2.33 -11.52 9.09
CA ARG A 99 -1.96 -12.75 8.36
C ARG A 99 -1.92 -12.54 6.84
N ALA A 100 -2.90 -11.83 6.29
CA ALA A 100 -2.98 -11.55 4.86
C ALA A 100 -1.86 -10.60 4.39
N SER A 101 -1.35 -9.75 5.29
CA SER A 101 -0.41 -8.68 4.95
C SER A 101 1.06 -9.03 5.20
N VAL A 102 1.36 -10.02 6.05
CA VAL A 102 2.73 -10.39 6.42
C VAL A 102 3.61 -10.68 5.21
N VAL A 103 3.16 -11.53 4.29
CA VAL A 103 3.99 -11.94 3.14
C VAL A 103 4.26 -10.75 2.21
N PRO A 104 3.25 -10.00 1.72
CA PRO A 104 3.50 -8.81 0.90
C PRO A 104 4.43 -7.79 1.57
N THR A 105 4.21 -7.48 2.85
CA THR A 105 4.99 -6.46 3.58
C THR A 105 6.43 -6.91 3.79
N PHE A 106 6.68 -8.23 3.92
CA PHE A 106 8.03 -8.77 3.99
C PHE A 106 8.86 -8.45 2.73
N PHE A 107 8.20 -8.29 1.57
CA PHE A 107 8.80 -7.88 0.30
C PHE A 107 8.54 -6.40 -0.04
N GLY A 108 8.28 -5.56 0.97
CA GLY A 108 8.11 -4.11 0.79
C GLY A 108 6.74 -3.66 0.30
N VAL A 109 5.81 -4.58 0.02
CA VAL A 109 4.45 -4.29 -0.46
C VAL A 109 3.49 -4.21 0.72
N ASN A 110 3.15 -3.01 1.19
CA ASN A 110 2.40 -2.81 2.42
C ASN A 110 0.94 -2.36 2.24
N GLU A 111 0.45 -2.24 1.00
CA GLU A 111 -0.94 -1.88 0.69
C GLU A 111 -1.98 -2.75 1.42
N PRO A 112 -1.78 -4.08 1.56
CA PRO A 112 -2.74 -4.91 2.30
C PRO A 112 -2.94 -4.46 3.75
N ILE A 113 -1.89 -4.03 4.45
CA ILE A 113 -2.02 -3.51 5.83
C ILE A 113 -2.52 -2.07 5.82
N LEU A 114 -2.04 -1.24 4.88
CA LEU A 114 -2.42 0.17 4.78
C LEU A 114 -3.92 0.36 4.56
N PHE A 115 -4.53 -0.46 3.72
CA PHE A 115 -5.95 -0.36 3.39
C PHE A 115 -6.83 -1.35 4.16
N GLY A 116 -6.28 -2.51 4.54
CA GLY A 116 -7.02 -3.50 5.31
C GLY A 116 -7.27 -3.06 6.75
N ALA A 117 -6.25 -2.53 7.43
CA ALA A 117 -6.34 -2.03 8.80
C ALA A 117 -6.55 -0.50 8.88
N PRO A 118 -7.12 0.09 7.82
CA PRO A 118 -6.89 1.47 7.36
C PRO A 118 -5.87 2.26 8.18
N LEU A 119 -4.57 2.11 7.89
CA LEU A 119 -3.53 2.98 8.49
C LEU A 119 -3.53 4.36 7.85
N VAL A 120 -3.78 4.40 6.54
CA VAL A 120 -3.91 5.64 5.76
C VAL A 120 -5.11 6.43 6.28
N LEU A 121 -4.93 7.73 6.46
CA LEU A 121 -5.93 8.68 6.99
C LEU A 121 -6.45 8.36 8.40
N ASN A 122 -5.88 7.38 9.11
CA ASN A 122 -6.29 7.04 10.46
C ASN A 122 -5.46 7.83 11.50
N PRO A 123 -6.09 8.75 12.25
CA PRO A 123 -5.37 9.63 13.18
C PRO A 123 -4.56 8.87 14.24
N ILE A 124 -4.96 7.65 14.62
CA ILE A 124 -4.23 6.82 15.59
C ILE A 124 -2.85 6.48 15.05
N PHE A 125 -2.75 6.19 13.76
CA PHE A 125 -1.49 5.79 13.13
C PHE A 125 -0.69 6.96 12.57
N PHE A 126 -1.20 8.19 12.57
CA PHE A 126 -0.49 9.35 12.04
C PHE A 126 0.93 9.51 12.62
N ILE A 127 1.03 9.48 13.95
CA ILE A 127 2.30 9.66 14.65
C ILE A 127 3.29 8.54 14.33
N PRO A 128 2.98 7.24 14.58
CA PRO A 128 3.96 6.18 14.33
C PRO A 128 4.30 6.06 12.84
N PHE A 129 3.35 6.31 11.94
CA PHE A 129 3.56 6.20 10.50
C PHE A 129 4.58 7.21 9.95
N ILE A 130 4.59 8.43 10.49
CA ILE A 130 5.55 9.46 10.10
C ILE A 130 6.85 9.36 10.91
N PHE A 131 6.74 9.07 12.21
CA PHE A 131 7.88 9.11 13.10
C PHE A 131 8.81 7.90 12.97
N ALA A 132 8.30 6.69 12.73
CA ALA A 132 9.15 5.50 12.60
C ALA A 132 10.21 5.62 11.49
N PRO A 133 9.88 6.04 10.25
CA PRO A 133 10.88 6.29 9.21
C PRO A 133 11.94 7.33 9.60
N ILE A 134 11.52 8.39 10.30
CA ILE A 134 12.42 9.47 10.77
C ILE A 134 13.37 8.93 11.84
N ALA A 135 12.85 8.20 12.82
CA ALA A 135 13.67 7.56 13.86
C ALA A 135 14.68 6.59 13.24
N ASN A 136 14.26 5.77 12.27
CA ASN A 136 15.12 4.81 11.60
C ASN A 136 16.28 5.49 10.86
N VAL A 137 16.01 6.57 10.11
CA VAL A 137 17.08 7.27 9.39
C VAL A 137 18.00 8.03 10.34
N TRP A 138 17.52 8.53 11.48
CA TRP A 138 18.36 9.14 12.50
C TRP A 138 19.29 8.13 13.16
N ILE A 139 18.78 6.96 13.51
CA ILE A 139 19.58 5.86 14.06
C ILE A 139 20.62 5.40 13.03
N PHE A 140 20.21 5.24 11.77
CA PHE A 140 21.14 4.89 10.69
C PHE A 140 22.26 5.93 10.55
N LYS A 141 21.93 7.23 10.50
CA LYS A 141 22.90 8.31 10.46
C LYS A 141 23.87 8.26 11.64
N PHE A 142 23.38 8.01 12.86
CA PHE A 142 24.24 7.84 14.04
C PHE A 142 25.21 6.66 13.89
N PHE A 143 24.76 5.52 13.35
CA PHE A 143 25.64 4.38 13.07
C PHE A 143 26.76 4.74 12.08
N ILE A 144 26.45 5.52 11.04
CA ILE A 144 27.44 5.94 10.05
C ILE A 144 28.43 6.96 10.62
N GLU A 145 27.95 8.03 11.24
CA GLU A 145 28.78 9.16 11.63
C GLU A 145 29.50 8.96 12.96
N THR A 146 28.89 8.22 13.89
CA THR A 146 29.42 8.08 15.26
C THR A 146 30.03 6.72 15.51
N LEU A 147 29.40 5.65 15.01
CA LEU A 147 29.90 4.28 15.22
C LEU A 147 30.83 3.78 14.11
N GLY A 148 31.03 4.57 13.05
CA GLY A 148 31.94 4.24 11.95
C GLY A 148 31.47 3.08 11.07
N MET A 149 30.16 2.81 11.02
CA MET A 149 29.61 1.86 10.05
C MET A 149 29.65 2.45 8.63
N ASN A 150 30.09 1.71 7.62
CA ASN A 150 30.01 2.20 6.24
C ASN A 150 28.56 2.19 5.74
N SER A 151 28.19 3.21 4.99
CA SER A 151 26.85 3.36 4.40
C SER A 151 26.64 2.42 3.20
N PHE A 152 25.45 2.48 2.60
CA PHE A 152 25.08 1.66 1.46
C PHE A 152 26.00 1.93 0.25
N THR A 153 26.48 0.85 -0.37
CA THR A 153 27.33 0.89 -1.57
C THR A 153 26.72 0.13 -2.75
N ALA A 154 25.61 -0.58 -2.54
CA ALA A 154 24.97 -1.41 -3.56
C ALA A 154 23.50 -1.04 -3.74
N ASN A 155 23.06 -1.05 -5.00
CA ASN A 155 21.65 -0.91 -5.36
C ASN A 155 21.02 -2.30 -5.41
N LEU A 156 20.13 -2.58 -4.48
CA LEU A 156 19.36 -3.83 -4.43
C LEU A 156 17.92 -3.57 -4.88
N PRO A 157 17.21 -4.57 -5.41
CA PRO A 157 15.77 -4.45 -5.66
C PRO A 157 15.03 -4.07 -4.37
N TRP A 158 14.12 -3.11 -4.44
CA TRP A 158 13.34 -2.64 -3.29
C TRP A 158 12.48 -3.75 -2.65
N THR A 159 12.16 -4.80 -3.40
CA THR A 159 11.44 -5.98 -2.91
C THR A 159 12.30 -6.91 -2.06
N THR A 160 13.61 -6.66 -1.93
CA THR A 160 14.49 -7.43 -1.03
C THR A 160 13.99 -7.27 0.42
N PRO A 161 13.85 -8.36 1.19
CA PRO A 161 13.41 -8.26 2.58
C PRO A 161 14.25 -7.28 3.38
N GLY A 162 13.61 -6.29 4.02
CA GLY A 162 14.27 -5.11 4.60
C GLY A 162 15.55 -5.42 5.42
N PRO A 163 15.49 -6.28 6.45
CA PRO A 163 16.66 -6.61 7.26
C PRO A 163 17.81 -7.24 6.46
N LEU A 164 17.47 -8.03 5.45
CA LEU A 164 18.46 -8.59 4.53
C LEU A 164 19.02 -7.51 3.61
N GLY A 165 18.18 -6.60 3.10
CA GLY A 165 18.59 -5.44 2.31
C GLY A 165 19.58 -4.54 3.05
N ILE A 166 19.39 -4.31 4.35
CA ILE A 166 20.35 -3.56 5.20
C ILE A 166 21.72 -4.24 5.17
N VAL A 167 21.77 -5.54 5.49
CA VAL A 167 23.02 -6.29 5.61
C VAL A 167 23.73 -6.42 4.26
N LEU A 168 23.00 -6.80 3.20
CA LEU A 168 23.54 -6.96 1.86
C LEU A 168 24.03 -5.63 1.28
N GLY A 169 23.22 -4.57 1.43
CA GLY A 169 23.49 -3.27 0.82
C GLY A 169 24.65 -2.51 1.47
N THR A 170 25.05 -2.92 2.68
CA THR A 170 26.17 -2.36 3.44
C THR A 170 27.33 -3.36 3.61
N ASN A 171 27.46 -4.34 2.70
CA ASN A 171 28.59 -5.28 2.64
C ASN A 171 28.81 -6.16 3.89
N PHE A 172 27.74 -6.66 4.51
CA PHE A 172 27.81 -7.63 5.61
C PHE A 172 28.65 -7.20 6.82
N GLN A 173 28.77 -5.89 7.06
CA GLN A 173 29.46 -5.39 8.23
C GLN A 173 28.74 -5.81 9.51
N PHE A 174 29.48 -6.10 10.57
CA PHE A 174 28.89 -6.52 11.86
C PHE A 174 27.84 -5.51 12.39
N LEU A 175 28.14 -4.21 12.30
CA LEU A 175 27.23 -3.15 12.74
C LEU A 175 25.90 -3.14 11.96
N SER A 176 25.88 -3.62 10.71
CA SER A 176 24.67 -3.70 9.90
C SER A 176 23.67 -4.73 10.43
N PHE A 177 24.16 -5.85 10.97
CA PHE A 177 23.29 -6.83 11.64
C PHE A 177 22.69 -6.26 12.93
N VAL A 178 23.52 -5.53 13.70
CA VAL A 178 23.08 -4.84 14.93
C VAL A 178 22.02 -3.79 14.59
N LEU A 179 22.26 -3.00 13.54
CA LEU A 179 21.30 -2.00 13.07
C LEU A 179 19.97 -2.64 12.65
N ALA A 180 20.00 -3.69 11.82
CA ALA A 180 18.78 -4.35 11.35
C ALA A 180 17.93 -4.88 12.53
N ALA A 181 18.55 -5.50 13.53
CA ALA A 181 17.86 -5.94 14.73
C ALA A 181 17.32 -4.76 15.56
N LEU A 182 18.10 -3.69 15.71
CA LEU A 182 17.70 -2.50 16.46
C LEU A 182 16.50 -1.79 15.82
N LEU A 183 16.50 -1.60 14.50
CA LEU A 183 15.39 -0.92 13.80
C LEU A 183 14.08 -1.69 13.95
N ILE A 184 14.11 -3.03 13.86
CA ILE A 184 12.93 -3.87 14.15
C ILE A 184 12.39 -3.60 15.57
N LEU A 185 13.27 -3.56 16.57
CA LEU A 185 12.87 -3.31 17.96
C LEU A 185 12.30 -1.90 18.15
N VAL A 186 12.91 -0.91 17.52
CA VAL A 186 12.46 0.49 17.56
C VAL A 186 11.10 0.64 16.89
N ASP A 187 10.90 0.05 15.70
CA ASP A 187 9.63 0.10 15.00
C ASP A 187 8.52 -0.58 15.81
N VAL A 188 8.80 -1.73 16.45
CA VAL A 188 7.86 -2.37 17.39
C VAL A 188 7.53 -1.42 18.53
N ALA A 189 8.53 -0.80 19.16
CA ALA A 189 8.31 0.12 20.28
C ALA A 189 7.48 1.35 19.89
N ILE A 190 7.70 1.89 18.68
CA ILE A 190 6.97 3.05 18.17
C ILE A 190 5.52 2.69 17.85
N TYR A 191 5.27 1.58 17.15
CA TYR A 191 3.92 1.22 16.70
C TYR A 191 3.05 0.54 17.76
N TYR A 192 3.66 -0.23 18.68
CA TYR A 192 2.94 -1.02 19.68
C TYR A 192 1.89 -0.24 20.49
N PRO A 193 2.17 0.95 21.06
CA PRO A 193 1.17 1.68 21.85
C PRO A 193 -0.06 2.07 21.03
N PHE A 194 0.12 2.50 19.79
CA PHE A 194 -0.97 2.90 18.89
C PHE A 194 -1.78 1.72 18.39
N LEU A 195 -1.09 0.62 18.07
CA LEU A 195 -1.73 -0.64 17.71
C LEU A 195 -2.62 -1.16 18.83
N LYS A 196 -2.18 -1.07 20.09
CA LYS A 196 -2.98 -1.48 21.24
C LYS A 196 -4.26 -0.66 21.39
N VAL A 197 -4.17 0.66 21.18
CA VAL A 197 -5.35 1.55 21.22
C VAL A 197 -6.32 1.21 20.10
N TYR A 198 -5.81 1.08 18.87
CA TYR A 198 -6.63 0.71 17.71
C TYR A 198 -7.30 -0.65 17.91
N ASP A 199 -6.56 -1.65 18.37
CA ASP A 199 -7.09 -3.00 18.55
C ASP A 199 -8.19 -3.07 19.61
N GLU A 200 -8.10 -2.31 20.71
CA GLU A 200 -9.17 -2.26 21.70
C GLU A 200 -10.44 -1.63 21.12
N GLN A 201 -10.33 -0.56 20.31
CA GLN A 201 -11.49 0.03 19.62
C GLN A 201 -12.19 -1.00 18.72
N ILE A 202 -11.41 -1.74 17.93
CA ILE A 202 -11.98 -2.76 17.03
C ILE A 202 -12.55 -3.95 17.81
N LEU A 203 -11.92 -4.32 18.92
CA LEU A 203 -12.41 -5.38 19.78
C LEU A 203 -13.73 -4.99 20.47
N GLU A 204 -13.88 -3.73 20.87
CA GLU A 204 -15.14 -3.19 21.39
C GLU A 204 -16.24 -3.22 20.32
N GLU A 205 -15.95 -2.80 19.10
CA GLU A 205 -16.88 -2.91 17.94
C GLU A 205 -17.30 -4.36 17.67
N GLU A 206 -16.35 -5.31 17.74
CA GLU A 206 -16.62 -6.74 17.58
C GLU A 206 -17.50 -7.31 18.71
N ARG A 207 -17.24 -6.89 19.96
CA ARG A 207 -17.99 -7.35 21.15
C ARG A 207 -19.39 -6.78 21.21
N SER A 208 -19.58 -5.53 20.80
CA SER A 208 -20.87 -4.87 20.82
C SER A 208 -21.79 -5.32 19.68
N GLY A 209 -21.33 -6.18 18.78
CA GLY A 209 -22.05 -6.58 17.56
C GLY A 209 -22.17 -5.45 16.52
N LYS A 210 -21.63 -4.26 16.83
CA LYS A 210 -21.72 -3.06 15.98
C LYS A 210 -20.85 -3.15 14.73
N ALA A 211 -19.99 -4.17 14.63
CA ALA A 211 -19.26 -4.48 13.40
C ALA A 211 -20.16 -4.54 12.15
N ASN A 212 -21.48 -4.79 12.31
CA ASN A 212 -22.49 -4.71 11.25
C ASN A 212 -23.48 -3.52 11.37
N ASP A 213 -23.55 -2.84 12.52
CA ASP A 213 -24.64 -1.90 12.81
C ASP A 213 -24.29 -0.44 12.58
N GLU A 214 -23.03 -0.01 12.57
CA GLU A 214 -22.72 1.40 12.20
C GLU A 214 -23.09 1.71 10.74
N LEU A 215 -22.94 0.72 9.84
CA LEU A 215 -23.35 0.85 8.45
C LEU A 215 -24.89 0.88 8.35
N LYS A 216 -25.59 0.08 9.16
CA LYS A 216 -27.07 0.08 9.24
C LYS A 216 -27.63 1.35 9.88
N GLU A 217 -27.02 1.85 10.95
CA GLU A 217 -27.44 3.08 11.65
C GLU A 217 -27.17 4.33 10.80
N LYS A 218 -26.03 4.41 10.10
CA LYS A 218 -25.74 5.51 9.16
C LYS A 218 -26.64 5.47 7.91
N VAL A 219 -27.12 4.30 7.50
CA VAL A 219 -28.13 4.14 6.44
C VAL A 219 -29.53 4.49 6.95
N ALA A 220 -29.92 4.07 8.16
CA ALA A 220 -31.23 4.35 8.75
C ALA A 220 -31.40 5.82 9.20
N ALA A 221 -30.32 6.48 9.63
CA ALA A 221 -30.35 7.88 10.06
C ALA A 221 -30.47 8.86 8.87
N ASN A 222 -30.06 8.45 7.67
CA ASN A 222 -30.02 9.30 6.47
C ASN A 222 -31.03 8.90 5.38
N PHE A 223 -31.71 7.76 5.53
CA PHE A 223 -32.67 7.27 4.55
C PHE A 223 -33.91 6.67 5.23
N ASN A 224 -35.11 7.08 4.79
CA ASN A 224 -36.37 6.53 5.26
C ASN A 224 -36.54 5.07 4.78
N THR A 225 -36.26 4.12 5.66
CA THR A 225 -36.24 2.67 5.39
C THR A 225 -37.64 2.06 5.22
N ALA A 226 -38.73 2.82 5.38
CA ALA A 226 -40.09 2.32 5.17
C ALA A 226 -40.35 1.82 3.74
N LYS A 227 -39.59 2.29 2.74
CA LYS A 227 -39.63 1.76 1.36
C LYS A 227 -38.79 0.49 1.17
N ALA A 228 -37.75 0.28 1.97
CA ALA A 228 -36.90 -0.91 1.87
C ALA A 228 -37.58 -2.14 2.50
N ASP A 229 -38.30 -1.94 3.61
CA ASP A 229 -39.06 -3.01 4.28
C ASP A 229 -40.27 -3.47 3.43
N ALA A 230 -40.93 -2.54 2.73
CA ALA A 230 -42.03 -2.85 1.81
C ALA A 230 -41.59 -3.61 0.54
N ILE A 231 -40.30 -3.52 0.17
CA ILE A 231 -39.73 -4.26 -0.97
C ILE A 231 -39.40 -5.71 -0.56
N LEU A 232 -38.98 -5.92 0.70
CA LEU A 232 -38.71 -7.26 1.23
C LEU A 232 -39.98 -8.08 1.46
N GLU A 233 -41.11 -7.44 1.77
CA GLU A 233 -42.41 -8.12 1.94
C GLU A 233 -43.13 -8.41 0.60
N LYS A 234 -42.75 -7.72 -0.49
CA LYS A 234 -43.29 -7.92 -1.84
C LYS A 234 -42.37 -8.69 -2.80
N ALA A 235 -41.24 -9.22 -2.33
CA ALA A 235 -40.35 -10.05 -3.14
C ALA A 235 -40.90 -11.48 -3.38
N GLY A 236 -42.12 -11.56 -3.91
CA GLY A 236 -42.41 -12.51 -4.96
C GLY A 236 -41.65 -12.06 -6.20
N VAL A 237 -40.69 -12.90 -6.58
CA VAL A 237 -39.78 -12.79 -7.73
C VAL A 237 -40.27 -11.89 -8.87
N GLU A 238 -39.54 -10.81 -9.16
CA GLU A 238 -39.36 -10.30 -10.52
C GLU A 238 -37.91 -9.84 -10.74
N ALA A 239 -37.37 -10.25 -11.88
CA ALA A 239 -35.99 -10.07 -12.31
C ALA A 239 -35.73 -8.61 -12.72
N ALA A 240 -34.62 -8.05 -12.27
CA ALA A 240 -34.02 -6.90 -12.95
C ALA A 240 -33.43 -7.38 -14.28
N GLN A 241 -33.72 -6.66 -15.36
CA GLN A 241 -33.23 -6.93 -16.70
C GLN A 241 -31.69 -6.91 -16.72
N ASN A 242 -31.11 -8.05 -17.11
CA ASN A 242 -29.68 -8.25 -17.32
C ASN A 242 -29.38 -8.19 -18.82
N THR A 243 -28.42 -7.37 -19.23
CA THR A 243 -27.98 -7.22 -20.63
C THR A 243 -26.51 -7.60 -20.87
N ILE A 244 -25.86 -8.31 -19.94
CA ILE A 244 -24.54 -8.92 -20.22
C ILE A 244 -24.77 -10.33 -20.79
N THR A 245 -24.59 -10.47 -22.11
CA THR A 245 -24.81 -11.73 -22.85
C THR A 245 -23.52 -12.49 -23.18
N GLU A 246 -22.33 -11.88 -23.02
CA GLU A 246 -21.02 -12.48 -23.29
C GLU A 246 -20.07 -12.32 -22.08
N GLU A 247 -19.15 -13.27 -21.89
CA GLU A 247 -18.20 -13.27 -20.76
C GLU A 247 -17.26 -12.06 -20.84
N THR A 248 -17.27 -11.21 -19.81
CA THR A 248 -16.47 -9.98 -19.75
C THR A 248 -15.23 -10.18 -18.88
N ASN A 249 -14.05 -10.01 -19.49
CA ASN A 249 -12.75 -10.06 -18.81
C ASN A 249 -12.31 -8.65 -18.38
N VAL A 250 -12.12 -8.47 -17.08
CA VAL A 250 -11.76 -7.19 -16.47
C VAL A 250 -10.35 -7.23 -15.91
N LEU A 251 -9.48 -6.31 -16.33
CA LEU A 251 -8.15 -6.12 -15.74
C LEU A 251 -8.14 -4.91 -14.82
N VAL A 252 -7.88 -5.14 -13.53
CA VAL A 252 -7.68 -4.05 -12.58
C VAL A 252 -6.17 -3.78 -12.45
N LEU A 253 -5.75 -2.53 -12.67
CA LEU A 253 -4.34 -2.12 -12.57
C LEU A 253 -4.11 -1.21 -11.37
N CYS A 254 -3.05 -1.47 -10.63
CA CYS A 254 -2.51 -0.54 -9.62
C CYS A 254 -0.98 -0.47 -9.74
N ALA A 255 -0.28 0.19 -8.81
CA ALA A 255 1.17 0.32 -8.91
C ALA A 255 1.92 -1.03 -8.77
N GLY A 256 1.45 -1.93 -7.89
CA GLY A 256 2.17 -3.16 -7.51
C GLY A 256 1.33 -4.44 -7.43
N GLY A 257 0.12 -4.47 -7.99
CA GLY A 257 -0.76 -5.65 -7.99
C GLY A 257 -1.62 -5.88 -6.73
N GLY A 258 -1.21 -5.34 -5.57
CA GLY A 258 -1.92 -5.53 -4.30
C GLY A 258 -3.30 -4.89 -4.25
N THR A 259 -3.38 -3.58 -4.49
CA THR A 259 -4.63 -2.81 -4.49
C THR A 259 -5.61 -3.34 -5.56
N SER A 260 -5.11 -3.62 -6.77
CA SER A 260 -5.90 -4.22 -7.85
C SER A 260 -6.51 -5.56 -7.48
N GLY A 261 -5.81 -6.36 -6.67
CA GLY A 261 -6.32 -7.62 -6.12
C GLY A 261 -7.59 -7.45 -5.28
N LEU A 262 -7.75 -6.34 -4.56
CA LEU A 262 -8.94 -6.10 -3.73
C LEU A 262 -10.21 -6.00 -4.59
N LEU A 263 -10.18 -5.18 -5.65
CA LEU A 263 -11.34 -5.00 -6.52
C LEU A 263 -11.55 -6.23 -7.41
N ALA A 264 -10.48 -6.84 -7.93
CA ALA A 264 -10.60 -8.06 -8.74
C ALA A 264 -11.25 -9.21 -7.95
N ASN A 265 -10.85 -9.39 -6.68
CA ASN A 265 -11.48 -10.40 -5.81
C ASN A 265 -12.93 -10.06 -5.47
N ALA A 266 -13.26 -8.78 -5.24
CA ALA A 266 -14.63 -8.34 -5.00
C ALA A 266 -15.52 -8.62 -6.21
N LEU A 267 -15.04 -8.31 -7.42
CA LEU A 267 -15.71 -8.59 -8.69
C LEU A 267 -15.92 -10.08 -8.89
N ASN A 268 -14.88 -10.91 -8.74
CA ASN A 268 -14.99 -12.37 -8.91
C ASN A 268 -15.97 -13.00 -7.93
N LYS A 269 -15.92 -12.57 -6.65
CA LYS A 269 -16.85 -13.06 -5.62
C LYS A 269 -18.29 -12.68 -5.95
N ALA A 270 -18.52 -11.42 -6.33
CA ALA A 270 -19.85 -10.94 -6.71
C ALA A 270 -20.36 -11.61 -7.98
N ALA A 271 -19.50 -11.79 -8.99
CA ALA A 271 -19.84 -12.47 -10.24
C ALA A 271 -20.31 -13.90 -9.98
N ALA A 272 -19.62 -14.64 -9.11
CA ALA A 272 -20.03 -15.98 -8.70
C ALA A 272 -21.35 -15.98 -7.91
N GLU A 273 -21.52 -15.04 -6.97
CA GLU A 273 -22.71 -14.91 -6.13
C GLU A 273 -23.97 -14.58 -6.95
N TYR A 274 -23.86 -13.61 -7.85
CA TYR A 274 -24.95 -13.11 -8.68
C TYR A 274 -25.06 -13.79 -10.04
N LYS A 275 -24.21 -14.78 -10.33
CA LYS A 275 -24.14 -15.51 -11.61
C LYS A 275 -23.99 -14.58 -12.82
N VAL A 276 -23.16 -13.55 -12.67
CA VAL A 276 -22.84 -12.61 -13.75
C VAL A 276 -21.56 -13.11 -14.44
N PRO A 277 -21.49 -13.15 -15.78
CA PRO A 277 -20.35 -13.70 -16.51
C PRO A 277 -19.19 -12.69 -16.57
N VAL A 278 -18.65 -12.32 -15.41
CA VAL A 278 -17.51 -11.41 -15.26
C VAL A 278 -16.34 -12.16 -14.62
N LYS A 279 -15.16 -12.06 -15.21
CA LYS A 279 -13.90 -12.53 -14.62
C LYS A 279 -12.94 -11.37 -14.49
N ALA A 280 -12.37 -11.20 -13.31
CA ALA A 280 -11.46 -10.10 -13.02
C ALA A 280 -10.05 -10.62 -12.67
N ALA A 281 -9.03 -9.99 -13.26
CA ALA A 281 -7.63 -10.19 -12.93
C ALA A 281 -7.02 -8.91 -12.36
N ALA A 282 -5.94 -9.07 -11.59
CA ALA A 282 -5.19 -7.95 -11.01
C ALA A 282 -3.80 -7.88 -11.63
N GLY A 283 -3.33 -6.66 -11.90
CA GLY A 283 -2.01 -6.41 -12.44
C GLY A 283 -1.35 -5.15 -11.87
N GLY A 284 -0.04 -5.05 -12.11
CA GLY A 284 0.76 -3.85 -11.90
C GLY A 284 0.86 -3.02 -13.19
N TYR A 285 0.74 -1.70 -13.08
CA TYR A 285 0.99 -0.80 -14.19
C TYR A 285 2.47 -0.94 -14.62
N GLY A 286 2.72 -1.03 -15.94
CA GLY A 286 4.02 -1.38 -16.51
C GLY A 286 4.22 -2.88 -16.84
N ALA A 287 3.53 -3.80 -16.16
CA ALA A 287 3.63 -5.24 -16.41
C ALA A 287 2.45 -5.83 -17.23
N HIS A 288 1.50 -4.98 -17.64
CA HIS A 288 0.22 -5.38 -18.24
C HIS A 288 0.24 -5.48 -19.77
N ARG A 289 1.31 -5.04 -20.42
CA ARG A 289 1.33 -4.83 -21.88
C ARG A 289 1.12 -6.11 -22.70
N GLU A 290 1.68 -7.22 -22.24
CA GLU A 290 1.57 -8.51 -22.94
C GLU A 290 0.22 -9.20 -22.72
N MET A 291 -0.47 -8.88 -21.62
CA MET A 291 -1.76 -9.48 -21.24
C MET A 291 -2.97 -8.64 -21.65
N LEU A 292 -2.78 -7.36 -22.01
CA LEU A 292 -3.85 -6.44 -22.43
C LEU A 292 -4.84 -7.05 -23.44
N PRO A 293 -4.40 -7.74 -24.52
CA PRO A 293 -5.32 -8.25 -25.54
C PRO A 293 -6.32 -9.31 -25.06
N GLU A 294 -6.15 -9.83 -23.84
CA GLU A 294 -7.04 -10.85 -23.24
C GLU A 294 -8.25 -10.24 -22.49
N PHE A 295 -8.32 -8.91 -22.37
CA PHE A 295 -9.31 -8.21 -21.55
C PHE A 295 -10.20 -7.25 -22.35
N ASP A 296 -11.45 -7.12 -21.91
CA ASP A 296 -12.46 -6.25 -22.54
C ASP A 296 -12.55 -4.89 -21.84
N LEU A 297 -12.21 -4.84 -20.55
CA LEU A 297 -12.21 -3.63 -19.73
C LEU A 297 -10.95 -3.55 -18.86
N VAL A 298 -10.31 -2.38 -18.85
CA VAL A 298 -9.26 -2.03 -17.89
C VAL A 298 -9.79 -1.02 -16.87
N ILE A 299 -9.59 -1.29 -15.58
CA ILE A 299 -9.92 -0.37 -14.48
C ILE A 299 -8.62 0.07 -13.80
N LEU A 300 -8.33 1.37 -13.87
CA LEU A 300 -7.21 1.97 -13.15
C LEU A 300 -7.59 2.29 -11.70
N ALA A 301 -6.84 1.71 -10.77
CA ALA A 301 -6.89 2.08 -9.37
C ALA A 301 -6.38 3.52 -9.17
N PRO A 302 -6.75 4.19 -8.07
CA PRO A 302 -6.47 5.63 -7.86
C PRO A 302 -4.98 5.98 -7.95
N GLN A 303 -4.11 5.05 -7.53
CA GLN A 303 -2.65 5.21 -7.51
C GLN A 303 -2.04 5.41 -8.90
N VAL A 304 -2.68 4.86 -9.94
CA VAL A 304 -2.19 4.90 -11.34
C VAL A 304 -3.14 5.67 -12.25
N ALA A 305 -4.13 6.37 -11.67
CA ALA A 305 -5.10 7.15 -12.43
C ALA A 305 -4.47 8.32 -13.22
N SER A 306 -3.28 8.79 -12.80
CA SER A 306 -2.49 9.78 -13.55
C SER A 306 -1.97 9.25 -14.89
N ASN A 307 -1.99 7.93 -15.11
CA ASN A 307 -1.54 7.29 -16.34
C ASN A 307 -2.70 7.02 -17.32
N PHE A 308 -3.87 7.62 -17.09
CA PHE A 308 -5.07 7.37 -17.89
C PHE A 308 -4.89 7.67 -19.38
N GLU A 309 -4.24 8.79 -19.73
CA GLU A 309 -4.05 9.17 -21.15
C GLU A 309 -3.11 8.20 -21.87
N ASP A 310 -2.03 7.76 -21.20
CA ASP A 310 -1.10 6.78 -21.75
C ASP A 310 -1.80 5.42 -21.95
N MET A 311 -2.57 4.98 -20.95
CA MET A 311 -3.34 3.75 -21.01
C MET A 311 -4.41 3.83 -22.11
N LYS A 312 -5.08 4.98 -22.26
CA LYS A 312 -6.10 5.18 -23.29
C LYS A 312 -5.53 4.99 -24.69
N ALA A 313 -4.33 5.50 -24.95
CA ALA A 313 -3.66 5.32 -26.24
C ALA A 313 -3.30 3.85 -26.55
N GLU A 314 -3.12 3.02 -25.53
CA GLU A 314 -2.88 1.57 -25.67
C GLU A 314 -4.20 0.80 -25.81
N THR A 315 -5.22 1.09 -24.98
CA THR A 315 -6.52 0.41 -25.00
C THR A 315 -7.35 0.74 -26.26
N ASP A 316 -7.34 1.99 -26.71
CA ASP A 316 -8.10 2.42 -27.90
C ASP A 316 -7.63 1.68 -29.17
N LYS A 317 -6.34 1.31 -29.27
CA LYS A 317 -5.80 0.50 -30.38
C LYS A 317 -6.29 -0.94 -30.40
N LEU A 318 -6.70 -1.44 -29.24
CA LEU A 318 -7.14 -2.82 -29.03
C LEU A 318 -8.67 -2.93 -28.90
N GLY A 319 -9.39 -1.80 -28.93
CA GLY A 319 -10.85 -1.77 -28.73
C GLY A 319 -11.27 -2.06 -27.28
N ILE A 320 -10.36 -1.92 -26.32
CA ILE A 320 -10.58 -2.23 -24.91
C ILE A 320 -11.17 -1.00 -24.21
N LYS A 321 -12.23 -1.18 -23.40
CA LYS A 321 -12.80 -0.08 -22.62
C LYS A 321 -11.86 0.28 -21.45
N LEU A 322 -11.82 1.55 -21.07
CA LEU A 322 -10.93 2.03 -20.01
C LEU A 322 -11.70 2.90 -19.02
N ALA A 323 -11.62 2.53 -17.74
CA ALA A 323 -12.15 3.31 -16.62
C ALA A 323 -11.04 3.68 -15.64
N LYS A 324 -11.19 4.82 -14.98
CA LYS A 324 -10.39 5.19 -13.79
C LYS A 324 -11.29 5.38 -12.60
N THR A 325 -10.72 5.20 -11.42
CA THR A 325 -11.43 5.33 -10.16
C THR A 325 -10.75 6.33 -9.24
N GLU A 326 -11.53 7.01 -8.42
CA GLU A 326 -11.03 7.85 -7.34
C GLU A 326 -10.88 7.06 -6.04
N GLY A 327 -10.09 7.58 -5.08
CA GLY A 327 -9.81 6.91 -3.81
C GLY A 327 -11.06 6.39 -3.09
N GLY A 328 -12.03 7.27 -2.82
CA GLY A 328 -13.27 6.90 -2.14
C GLY A 328 -14.15 5.94 -2.95
N GLN A 329 -14.25 6.16 -4.27
CA GLN A 329 -15.02 5.31 -5.17
C GLN A 329 -14.44 3.89 -5.22
N TYR A 330 -13.12 3.77 -5.37
CA TYR A 330 -12.44 2.49 -5.43
C TYR A 330 -12.67 1.68 -4.16
N ILE A 331 -12.48 2.29 -2.99
CA ILE A 331 -12.70 1.62 -1.71
C ILE A 331 -14.16 1.16 -1.58
N LYS A 332 -15.12 1.98 -2.03
CA LYS A 332 -16.54 1.57 -2.07
C LYS A 332 -16.73 0.33 -2.93
N LEU A 333 -16.20 0.31 -4.15
CA LEU A 333 -16.32 -0.83 -5.07
C LEU A 333 -15.65 -2.10 -4.51
N THR A 334 -14.54 -1.98 -3.77
CA THR A 334 -13.90 -3.15 -3.12
C THR A 334 -14.74 -3.77 -2.00
N ARG A 335 -15.69 -3.01 -1.45
CA ARG A 335 -16.55 -3.43 -0.32
C ARG A 335 -17.99 -3.76 -0.75
N ASP A 336 -18.42 -3.23 -1.89
CA ASP A 336 -19.75 -3.41 -2.48
C ASP A 336 -19.64 -4.15 -3.82
N GLY A 337 -19.73 -5.48 -3.77
CA GLY A 337 -19.59 -6.33 -4.96
C GLY A 337 -20.68 -6.10 -6.01
N LYS A 338 -21.90 -5.76 -5.58
CA LYS A 338 -22.99 -5.44 -6.53
C LYS A 338 -22.74 -4.09 -7.20
N GLY A 339 -22.28 -3.09 -6.44
CA GLY A 339 -21.82 -1.81 -6.98
C GLY A 339 -20.63 -1.96 -7.94
N ALA A 340 -19.70 -2.88 -7.65
CA ALA A 340 -18.58 -3.19 -8.54
C ALA A 340 -19.04 -3.77 -9.89
N LEU A 341 -19.98 -4.72 -9.88
CA LEU A 341 -20.56 -5.26 -11.12
C LEU A 341 -21.34 -4.20 -11.91
N ALA A 342 -22.13 -3.37 -11.23
CA ALA A 342 -22.85 -2.27 -11.87
C ALA A 342 -21.88 -1.26 -12.52
N PHE A 343 -20.78 -0.93 -11.84
CA PHE A 343 -19.74 -0.07 -12.38
C PHE A 343 -19.10 -0.65 -13.64
N VAL A 344 -18.85 -1.97 -13.68
CA VAL A 344 -18.35 -2.66 -14.88
C VAL A 344 -19.37 -2.54 -16.01
N GLN A 345 -20.65 -2.82 -15.73
CA GLN A 345 -21.72 -2.77 -16.73
C GLN A 345 -21.85 -1.37 -17.35
N GLU A 346 -21.79 -0.31 -16.55
CA GLU A 346 -21.86 1.08 -17.00
C GLU A 346 -20.80 1.43 -18.07
N GLN A 347 -19.64 0.76 -18.07
CA GLN A 347 -18.58 1.03 -19.07
C GLN A 347 -18.91 0.49 -20.47
N PHE A 348 -19.91 -0.38 -20.58
CA PHE A 348 -20.37 -0.98 -21.84
C PHE A 348 -21.72 -0.42 -22.32
N GLU A 349 -22.35 0.48 -21.56
CA GLU A 349 -23.63 1.09 -21.90
C GLU A 349 -23.50 2.36 -22.80
N GLU A 350 -22.31 2.63 -23.34
CA GLU A 350 -22.01 3.68 -24.33
C GLU A 350 -21.61 3.17 -25.72
#